data_AF-A0A1W2DZS4-F1
#
_entry.id   AF-A0A1W2DZS4-F1
#
_cell.length_a   1.000
_cell.length_b   1.000
_cell.length_c   1.000
_cell.angle_alpha   90.00
_cell.angle_beta   90.00
_cell.angle_gamma   90.00
#
_symmetry.space_group_name_H-M   'P 1'
#
loop_
_entity.id
_entity.type
_entity.pdbx_description
1 polymer ?
#
loop_
_entity_poly.entity_id
_entity_poly.type
_entity_poly.pdbx_seq_one_letter_code
_entity_poly.pdbx_strand_id
1 'polypeptide(L)'
;MEDQKISVTLTGPAKIDGKREPEGKTVSVTAAVALQLAASGVINPVRFAETELLAGEVEAAVRVAVADREANWATALDHFETMAEDRLNQALSDLDAANARIADLEAAAKADAETIAALEVALKAATAPPPTDPPPKAGQKSQTK
;
A
#
# COMPACT_ATOMS: atom_id res chain seq x y z
N MET A 1 40.53 1.71 -25.89
CA MET A 1 39.58 1.96 -26.99
C MET A 1 39.45 3.46 -27.04
N GLU A 2 39.81 4.08 -28.16
CA GLU A 2 39.64 5.54 -28.30
C GLU A 2 38.14 5.82 -28.40
N ASP A 3 37.61 6.61 -27.47
CA ASP A 3 36.20 6.97 -27.47
C ASP A 3 35.90 7.74 -28.76
N GLN A 4 35.24 7.07 -29.71
CA GLN A 4 34.88 7.67 -30.98
C GLN A 4 33.93 8.84 -30.73
N LYS A 5 34.38 10.05 -31.10
CA LYS A 5 33.62 11.27 -30.88
C LYS A 5 32.75 11.59 -32.09
N ILE A 6 31.51 11.97 -31.81
CA ILE A 6 30.47 12.32 -32.78
C ILE A 6 30.18 13.82 -32.67
N SER A 7 30.13 14.51 -33.80
CA SER A 7 29.78 15.92 -33.84
C SER A 7 28.26 16.09 -33.84
N VAL A 8 27.72 16.78 -32.83
CA VAL A 8 26.29 17.04 -32.66
C VAL A 8 26.01 18.54 -32.61
N THR A 9 24.96 19.00 -33.30
CA THR A 9 24.50 20.39 -33.23
C THR A 9 23.39 20.52 -32.20
N LEU A 10 23.59 21.42 -31.23
CA LEU A 10 22.63 21.66 -30.16
C LEU A 10 21.40 22.43 -30.68
N THR A 11 20.22 21.92 -30.38
CA THR A 11 18.91 22.59 -30.57
C THR A 11 18.42 23.28 -29.30
N GLY A 12 19.22 23.30 -28.24
CA GLY A 12 18.96 24.03 -27.00
C GLY A 12 20.23 24.18 -26.15
N PRO A 13 20.19 24.96 -25.06
CA PRO A 13 21.35 25.12 -24.19
C PRO A 13 21.64 23.85 -23.38
N ALA A 14 22.81 23.24 -23.58
CA ALA A 14 23.23 21.99 -22.91
C ALA A 14 24.50 22.19 -22.08
N LYS A 15 24.72 21.34 -21.09
CA LYS A 15 25.98 21.28 -20.35
C LYS A 15 26.81 20.10 -20.87
N ILE A 16 27.96 20.37 -21.47
CA ILE A 16 28.89 19.39 -22.05
C ILE A 16 30.26 19.61 -21.42
N ASP A 17 30.88 18.55 -20.92
CA ASP A 17 32.18 18.59 -20.22
C ASP A 17 32.26 19.69 -19.14
N GLY A 18 31.16 19.86 -18.39
CA GLY A 18 31.07 20.84 -17.31
C GLY A 18 30.75 22.28 -17.77
N LYS A 19 30.81 22.58 -19.06
CA LYS A 19 30.54 23.92 -19.63
C LYS A 19 29.16 23.99 -20.26
N ARG A 20 28.45 25.10 -20.07
CA ARG A 20 27.17 25.36 -20.73
C ARG A 20 27.42 25.93 -22.12
N GLU A 21 26.95 25.21 -23.14
CA GLU A 21 27.07 25.59 -24.54
C GLU A 21 25.72 26.11 -25.06
N PRO A 22 25.72 27.18 -25.88
CA PRO A 22 24.50 27.76 -26.40
C PRO A 22 23.89 26.90 -27.52
N GLU A 23 22.61 27.13 -27.80
CA GLU A 23 21.92 26.59 -28.97
C GLU A 23 22.63 26.96 -30.27
N GLY A 24 22.57 26.07 -31.26
CA GLY A 24 23.18 26.22 -32.58
C GLY A 24 24.67 25.86 -32.64
N LYS A 25 25.33 25.63 -31.50
CA LYS A 25 26.73 25.22 -31.47
C LYS A 25 26.87 23.73 -31.81
N THR A 26 27.87 23.41 -32.64
CA THR A 26 28.29 22.03 -32.89
C THR A 26 29.38 21.63 -31.91
N VAL A 27 29.23 20.47 -31.28
CA VAL A 27 30.09 19.99 -30.20
C VAL A 27 30.42 18.51 -30.44
N SER A 28 31.65 18.12 -30.13
CA SER A 28 32.11 16.73 -30.32
C SER A 28 31.98 15.97 -29.01
N VAL A 29 31.11 14.96 -28.98
CA VAL A 29 30.73 14.22 -27.78
C VAL A 29 30.83 12.71 -28.01
N THR A 30 30.90 11.92 -26.95
CA THR A 30 30.83 10.45 -27.08
C THR A 30 29.41 10.00 -27.42
N ALA A 31 29.25 8.78 -27.95
CA ALA A 31 27.94 8.22 -28.30
C ALA A 31 26.96 8.20 -27.12
N ALA A 32 27.45 7.87 -25.91
CA ALA A 32 26.64 7.89 -24.70
C ALA A 32 26.10 9.29 -24.37
N VAL A 33 26.92 10.33 -24.52
CA VAL A 33 26.51 11.72 -24.29
C VAL A 33 25.55 12.19 -25.40
N ALA A 34 25.77 11.81 -26.66
CA ALA A 34 24.86 12.12 -27.75
C ALA A 34 23.45 11.54 -27.49
N LEU A 35 23.35 10.30 -27.01
CA LEU A 35 22.08 9.67 -26.67
C LEU A 35 21.36 10.41 -25.53
N GLN A 36 22.10 10.81 -24.48
CA GLN A 36 21.54 11.59 -23.38
C GLN A 36 21.03 12.96 -23.84
N LEU A 37 21.78 13.64 -24.71
CA LEU A 37 21.37 14.92 -25.30
C LEU A 37 20.11 14.75 -26.15
N ALA A 38 20.01 13.66 -26.93
CA ALA A 38 18.82 13.35 -27.72
C ALA A 38 17.60 13.07 -26.82
N ALA A 39 17.78 12.27 -25.76
CA ALA A 39 16.74 12.00 -24.78
C ALA A 39 16.25 13.27 -24.06
N SER A 40 17.14 14.25 -23.84
CA SER A 40 16.77 15.56 -23.30
C SER A 40 16.16 16.54 -24.31
N GLY A 41 16.08 16.17 -25.60
CA GLY A 41 15.57 17.03 -26.68
C GLY A 41 16.50 18.18 -27.06
N VAL A 42 17.76 18.14 -26.61
CA VAL A 42 18.75 19.21 -26.83
C VAL A 42 19.52 19.02 -28.13
N ILE A 43 19.32 17.90 -28.83
CA ILE A 43 19.75 17.72 -30.22
C ILE A 43 18.58 17.11 -31.01
N ASN A 44 18.52 17.39 -32.32
CA ASN A 44 17.53 16.78 -33.20
C ASN A 44 18.09 15.46 -33.77
N PRO A 45 17.49 14.29 -33.43
CA PRO A 45 18.00 12.99 -33.86
C PRO A 45 17.91 12.74 -35.37
N VAL A 46 17.18 13.58 -36.11
CA VAL A 46 16.98 13.39 -37.55
C VAL A 46 18.21 13.83 -38.38
N ARG A 47 19.17 14.56 -37.78
CA ARG A 47 20.35 15.09 -38.49
C ARG A 47 21.64 14.25 -38.41
N PHE A 48 21.57 12.99 -37.97
CA PHE A 48 22.68 12.04 -38.11
C PHE A 48 22.81 11.49 -39.55
N ALA A 49 22.50 12.30 -40.56
CA ALA A 49 22.25 11.87 -41.94
C ALA A 49 23.53 11.50 -42.75
N GLU A 50 24.69 11.38 -42.12
CA GLU A 50 25.90 10.87 -42.77
C GLU A 50 26.62 9.92 -41.82
N THR A 51 26.03 8.76 -41.54
CA THR A 51 26.74 7.61 -40.93
C THR A 51 25.86 6.37 -41.00
N GLU A 52 25.77 5.77 -42.20
CA GLU A 52 25.21 4.40 -42.37
C GLU A 52 25.89 3.38 -41.43
N LEU A 53 27.11 3.65 -40.94
CA LEU A 53 27.80 2.82 -39.95
C LEU A 53 27.23 2.91 -38.51
N LEU A 54 26.59 4.02 -38.10
CA LEU A 54 26.10 4.20 -36.72
C LEU A 54 24.64 3.74 -36.54
N ALA A 55 23.88 3.59 -37.64
CA ALA A 55 22.50 3.17 -37.58
C ALA A 55 22.34 1.77 -36.95
N GLY A 56 23.23 0.83 -37.29
CA GLY A 56 23.19 -0.53 -36.77
C GLY A 56 23.56 -0.64 -35.29
N GLU A 57 24.57 0.09 -34.83
CA GLU A 57 25.01 0.05 -33.43
C GLU A 57 24.00 0.73 -32.49
N VAL A 58 23.41 1.85 -32.91
CA VAL A 58 22.36 2.53 -32.15
C VAL A 58 21.10 1.67 -32.10
N GLU A 59 20.70 1.05 -33.21
CA GLU A 59 19.54 0.15 -33.22
C GLU A 59 19.78 -1.08 -32.32
N ALA A 60 20.98 -1.66 -32.35
CA ALA A 60 21.34 -2.76 -31.47
C ALA A 60 21.31 -2.35 -29.98
N ALA A 61 21.89 -1.19 -29.64
CA ALA A 61 21.88 -0.67 -28.27
C ALA A 61 20.46 -0.37 -27.78
N VAL A 62 19.60 0.20 -28.63
CA VAL A 62 18.18 0.43 -28.30
C VAL A 62 17.45 -0.88 -28.09
N ARG A 63 17.68 -1.89 -28.94
CA ARG A 63 17.04 -3.20 -28.81
C ARG A 63 17.44 -3.91 -27.51
N VAL A 64 18.72 -3.83 -27.12
CA VAL A 64 19.20 -4.34 -25.82
C VAL A 64 18.57 -3.58 -24.67
N ALA A 65 18.55 -2.25 -24.71
CA ALA A 65 17.96 -1.44 -23.64
C ALA A 65 16.44 -1.67 -23.48
N VAL A 66 15.72 -1.91 -24.58
CA VAL A 66 14.29 -2.28 -24.54
C VAL A 66 14.12 -3.67 -23.93
N ALA A 67 14.92 -4.65 -24.36
CA ALA A 67 14.86 -6.01 -23.80
C ALA A 67 15.17 -6.04 -22.30
N ASP A 68 16.22 -5.32 -21.85
CA ASP A 68 16.56 -5.19 -20.43
C ASP A 68 15.44 -4.51 -19.64
N ARG A 69 14.81 -3.48 -20.22
CA ARG A 69 13.66 -2.80 -19.60
C ARG A 69 12.46 -3.73 -19.49
N GLU A 70 12.13 -4.48 -20.54
CA GLU A 70 11.01 -5.44 -20.54
C GLU A 70 11.24 -6.57 -19.53
N ALA A 71 12.45 -7.13 -19.47
CA ALA A 71 12.80 -8.17 -18.51
C ALA A 71 12.70 -7.67 -17.06
N ASN A 72 13.21 -6.46 -16.79
CA ASN A 72 13.10 -5.83 -15.48
C ASN A 72 11.64 -5.52 -15.11
N TRP A 73 10.83 -5.08 -16.08
CA TRP A 73 9.42 -4.79 -15.82
C TRP A 73 8.59 -6.04 -15.55
N ALA A 74 8.81 -7.11 -16.32
CA ALA A 74 8.15 -8.39 -16.10
C ALA A 74 8.48 -8.95 -14.71
N THR A 75 9.74 -8.87 -14.29
CA THR A 75 10.17 -9.28 -12.94
C THR A 75 9.54 -8.41 -11.86
N ALA A 76 9.46 -7.09 -12.07
CA ALA A 76 8.83 -6.19 -11.11
C ALA A 76 7.33 -6.45 -10.98
N LEU A 77 6.63 -6.70 -12.09
CA LEU A 77 5.20 -7.04 -12.12
C LEU A 77 4.91 -8.33 -11.34
N ASP A 78 5.67 -9.40 -11.61
CA ASP A 78 5.55 -10.68 -10.91
C ASP A 78 5.74 -10.53 -9.39
N HIS A 79 6.74 -9.73 -8.99
CA HIS A 79 6.97 -9.42 -7.59
C HIS A 79 5.83 -8.61 -6.95
N PHE A 80 5.25 -7.64 -7.67
CA PHE A 80 4.10 -6.88 -7.18
C PHE A 80 2.83 -7.73 -7.06
N GLU A 81 2.59 -8.63 -8.02
CA GLU A 81 1.46 -9.56 -7.98
C GLU A 81 1.58 -10.49 -6.77
N THR A 82 2.74 -11.09 -6.56
CA THR A 82 3.01 -11.96 -5.39
C THR A 82 2.79 -11.20 -4.08
N MET A 83 3.36 -9.99 -3.93
CA MET A 83 3.16 -9.19 -2.71
C MET A 83 1.70 -8.77 -2.50
N ALA A 84 0.95 -8.52 -3.58
CA ALA A 84 -0.46 -8.15 -3.48
C ALA A 84 -1.30 -9.34 -3.01
N GLU A 85 -1.04 -10.53 -3.53
CA GLU A 85 -1.69 -11.78 -3.10
C GLU A 85 -1.37 -12.11 -1.64
N ASP A 86 -0.10 -12.02 -1.24
CA ASP A 86 0.32 -12.27 0.15
C ASP A 86 -0.35 -11.30 1.13
N ARG A 87 -0.43 -10.01 0.78
CA ARG A 87 -1.10 -9.00 1.60
C ARG A 87 -2.61 -9.24 1.68
N LEU A 88 -3.24 -9.66 0.59
CA LEU A 88 -4.66 -9.98 0.58
C LEU A 88 -4.95 -11.18 1.49
N ASN A 89 -4.15 -12.24 1.37
CA ASN A 89 -4.29 -13.44 2.19
C ASN A 89 -4.08 -13.15 3.67
N GLN A 90 -3.08 -12.31 4.00
CA GLN A 90 -2.87 -11.87 5.38
C GLN A 90 -4.07 -11.06 5.90
N ALA A 91 -4.60 -10.11 5.11
CA ALA A 91 -5.74 -9.31 5.50
C ALA A 91 -7.01 -10.14 5.73
N LEU A 92 -7.23 -11.19 4.91
CA LEU A 92 -8.34 -12.13 5.10
C LEU A 92 -8.16 -12.94 6.40
N SER A 93 -6.96 -13.45 6.65
CA SER A 93 -6.65 -14.16 7.91
C SER A 93 -6.84 -13.28 9.14
N ASP A 94 -6.41 -12.02 9.07
CA ASP A 94 -6.57 -11.06 10.17
C ASP A 94 -8.05 -10.72 10.40
N LEU A 95 -8.84 -10.60 9.33
CA LEU A 95 -10.27 -10.37 9.40
C LEU A 95 -11.00 -11.54 10.08
N ASP A 96 -10.66 -12.78 9.71
CA ASP A 96 -11.25 -13.97 10.33
C ASP A 96 -10.89 -14.06 11.82
N ALA A 97 -9.64 -13.78 12.17
CA ALA A 97 -9.19 -13.73 13.56
C ALA A 97 -9.91 -12.62 14.36
N ALA A 98 -10.09 -11.45 13.76
CA ALA A 98 -10.83 -10.35 14.38
C ALA A 98 -12.30 -10.70 14.60
N ASN A 99 -12.96 -11.33 13.61
CA ASN A 99 -14.34 -11.77 13.71
C ASN A 99 -14.53 -12.83 14.81
N ALA A 100 -13.62 -13.80 14.90
CA ALA A 100 -13.64 -14.79 15.99
C ALA A 100 -13.51 -14.11 17.36
N ARG A 101 -12.59 -13.15 17.49
CA ARG A 101 -12.41 -12.39 18.73
C ARG A 101 -13.62 -11.53 19.09
N ILE A 102 -14.30 -10.95 18.10
CA ILE A 102 -15.54 -10.20 18.31
C ILE A 102 -16.63 -11.14 18.85
N ALA A 103 -16.81 -12.31 18.24
CA ALA A 103 -17.80 -13.29 18.69
C ALA A 103 -17.54 -13.75 20.14
N ASP A 104 -16.27 -13.98 20.50
CA ASP A 104 -15.89 -14.34 21.87
C ASP A 104 -16.19 -13.20 22.87
N LEU A 105 -15.89 -11.95 22.49
CA LEU A 105 -16.17 -10.78 23.32
C LEU A 105 -17.67 -10.54 23.49
N GLU A 106 -18.47 -10.75 22.44
CA GLU A 106 -19.93 -10.66 22.51
C GLU A 106 -20.51 -11.73 23.43
N ALA A 107 -20.00 -12.97 23.36
CA ALA A 107 -20.42 -14.05 24.26
C ALA A 107 -20.07 -13.74 25.73
N ALA A 108 -18.86 -13.24 25.98
CA ALA A 108 -18.43 -12.82 27.32
C ALA A 108 -19.30 -11.67 27.86
N ALA A 109 -19.53 -10.64 27.06
CA ALA A 109 -20.37 -9.51 27.45
C ALA A 109 -21.81 -9.94 27.78
N LYS A 110 -22.36 -10.92 27.06
CA LYS A 110 -23.67 -11.49 27.36
C LYS A 110 -23.67 -12.24 28.71
N ALA A 111 -22.66 -13.07 28.96
CA ALA A 111 -22.52 -13.79 30.23
C ALA A 111 -22.37 -12.84 31.42
N ASP A 112 -21.61 -11.75 31.25
CA ASP A 112 -21.46 -10.70 32.25
C ASP A 112 -22.78 -9.99 32.52
N ALA A 113 -23.55 -9.65 31.48
CA ALA A 113 -24.87 -9.03 31.62
C ALA A 113 -25.87 -9.92 32.38
N GLU A 114 -25.88 -11.23 32.10
CA GLU A 114 -26.70 -12.20 32.83
C GLU A 114 -26.29 -12.29 34.31
N THR A 115 -24.98 -12.27 34.59
CA THR A 115 -24.44 -12.29 35.95
C THR A 115 -24.82 -11.03 36.73
N ILE A 116 -24.70 -9.86 36.11
CA ILE A 116 -25.11 -8.58 36.70
C ILE A 116 -26.60 -8.61 37.04
N ALA A 117 -27.46 -9.05 36.11
CA ALA A 117 -28.90 -9.15 36.34
C ALA A 117 -29.24 -10.09 37.51
N ALA A 118 -28.55 -11.24 37.61
CA ALA A 118 -28.73 -12.17 38.73
C ALA A 118 -28.32 -11.55 40.08
N LEU A 119 -27.19 -10.84 40.11
CA LEU A 119 -26.71 -10.15 41.32
C LEU A 119 -27.65 -9.02 41.74
N GLU A 120 -28.22 -8.27 40.81
CA GLU A 120 -29.22 -7.23 41.10
C GLU A 120 -30.49 -7.81 41.75
N VAL A 121 -30.96 -8.97 41.27
CA VAL A 121 -32.11 -9.67 41.86
C VAL A 121 -31.78 -10.16 43.27
N ALA A 122 -30.61 -10.77 43.46
CA ALA A 122 -30.16 -11.25 44.76
C ALA A 122 -30.01 -10.10 45.77
N LEU A 123 -29.47 -8.96 45.35
CA LEU A 123 -29.34 -7.77 46.18
C LEU A 123 -30.71 -7.24 46.62
N LYS A 124 -31.67 -7.12 45.69
CA LYS A 124 -33.04 -6.70 46.01
C LYS A 124 -33.68 -7.62 47.05
N ALA A 125 -33.53 -8.94 46.88
CA ALA A 125 -34.06 -9.92 47.82
C ALA A 125 -33.41 -9.82 49.21
N ALA A 126 -32.10 -9.61 49.28
CA ALA A 126 -31.38 -9.46 50.56
C ALA A 126 -31.72 -8.15 51.29
N THR A 127 -32.08 -7.10 50.55
CA THR A 127 -32.47 -5.79 51.13
C THR A 127 -33.96 -5.66 51.42
N ALA A 128 -34.78 -6.66 51.07
CA ALA A 128 -36.21 -6.63 51.33
C ALA A 128 -36.48 -6.75 52.85
N PRO A 129 -37.40 -5.94 53.42
CA PRO A 129 -37.76 -6.05 54.83
C PRO A 129 -38.36 -7.44 55.12
N PRO A 130 -38.11 -8.02 56.30
CA PRO A 130 -38.66 -9.33 56.66
C PRO A 130 -40.18 -9.29 56.57
N PRO A 131 -40.84 -10.39 56.16
CA PRO A 131 -42.29 -10.45 56.11
C PRO A 131 -42.84 -10.15 57.49
N THR A 132 -43.59 -9.06 57.60
CA THR A 132 -44.34 -8.75 58.83
C THR A 132 -45.34 -9.88 59.07
N ASP A 133 -45.23 -10.55 60.21
CA ASP A 133 -46.19 -11.57 60.64
C ASP A 133 -47.63 -11.04 60.49
N PRO A 134 -48.57 -11.86 59.97
CA PRO A 134 -49.95 -11.44 59.88
C PRO A 134 -50.49 -11.13 61.29
N PRO A 135 -51.24 -10.02 61.47
CA PRO A 135 -51.73 -9.64 62.78
C PRO A 135 -52.56 -10.79 63.38
N PRO A 136 -52.43 -11.06 64.69
CA PRO A 136 -53.16 -12.14 65.34
C PRO A 136 -54.66 -11.93 65.09
N LYS A 137 -55.34 -12.97 64.59
CA LYS A 137 -56.79 -12.96 64.36
C LYS A 137 -57.48 -12.52 65.65
N ALA A 138 -57.95 -11.28 65.69
CA ALA A 138 -58.72 -10.75 66.81
C ALA A 138 -59.93 -11.68 67.05
N GLY A 139 -60.07 -12.09 68.31
CA GLY A 139 -60.85 -13.23 68.74
C GLY A 139 -62.25 -13.33 68.15
N GLN A 140 -62.58 -14.55 67.69
CA GLN A 140 -63.95 -15.05 67.75
C GLN A 140 -64.40 -15.04 69.21
N LYS A 141 -65.10 -13.98 69.63
CA LYS A 141 -65.87 -14.02 70.87
C LYS A 141 -67.05 -14.96 70.64
N SER A 142 -66.95 -16.14 71.23
CA SER A 142 -68.00 -17.11 71.40
C SER A 142 -69.23 -16.44 72.02
N GLN A 143 -70.30 -16.28 71.24
CA GLN A 143 -71.64 -16.11 71.78
C GLN A 143 -72.07 -17.45 72.35
N THR A 144 -72.12 -17.55 73.68
CA THR A 144 -72.76 -18.67 74.38
C THR A 144 -73.93 -18.10 75.17
N LYS A 145 -75.09 -18.70 74.89
CA LYS A 145 -76.43 -18.58 75.48
C LYS A 145 -76.57 -17.86 76.81
#